data_AF-A0A2E8K041-F1
#
_entry.id   AF-A0A2E8K041-F1
#
_cell.length_a   1.000
_cell.length_b   1.000
_cell.length_c   1.000
_cell.angle_alpha   90.00
_cell.angle_beta   90.00
_cell.angle_gamma   90.00
#
_symmetry.space_group_name_H-M   'P 1'
#
loop_
_entity.id
_entity.type
_entity.pdbx_description
1 polymer ?
#
loop_
_entity_poly.entity_id
_entity_poly.type
_entity_poly.pdbx_seq_one_letter_code
_entity_poly.pdbx_strand_id
1 'polypeptide(L)'
;MNSNPMEESQEPGAVDPLSDSLRWVLALGANPSQSPIDWIAAELDPDSSNAAEAICRSLPETESDLDRLQLLKSGFKSLRLSGETRSDRRIAARYYAATIAAGVVRHKTWITEQRQERVTTAIKDLHEDQSMPESLRNLAGQALEVIEGEVIRQRSRS
;
A
#
# COMPACT_ATOMS: atom_id res chain seq x y z
N MET A 1 6.07 12.69 63.33
CA MET A 1 4.85 12.35 62.56
C MET A 1 4.97 13.00 61.19
N ASN A 2 5.61 12.32 60.23
CA ASN A 2 5.58 12.69 58.82
C ASN A 2 5.20 11.41 58.05
N SER A 3 3.92 11.24 57.78
CA SER A 3 3.41 10.16 56.93
C SER A 3 3.38 10.66 55.49
N ASN A 4 4.21 10.06 54.64
CA ASN A 4 4.16 10.20 53.19
C ASN A 4 3.25 9.07 52.67
N PRO A 5 2.07 9.33 52.08
CA PRO A 5 1.25 8.28 51.52
C PRO A 5 1.51 8.11 50.01
N MET A 6 1.63 6.84 49.61
CA MET A 6 1.33 6.28 48.28
C MET A 6 1.84 7.03 47.05
N GLU A 7 2.96 6.54 46.51
CA GLU A 7 3.20 6.57 45.07
C GLU A 7 2.08 5.79 44.38
N GLU A 8 1.20 6.53 43.71
CA GLU A 8 0.15 6.01 42.85
C GLU A 8 0.81 5.53 41.54
N SER A 9 0.75 4.22 41.32
CA SER A 9 1.22 3.55 40.12
C SER A 9 0.50 4.09 38.88
N GLN A 10 1.21 4.87 38.07
CA GLN A 10 0.70 5.44 36.82
C GLN A 10 0.67 4.35 35.74
N GLU A 11 -0.54 3.86 35.39
CA GLU A 11 -0.73 2.94 34.27
C GLU A 11 -0.30 3.59 32.94
N PRO A 12 0.35 2.85 32.02
CA PRO A 12 0.79 3.39 30.73
C PRO A 12 -0.42 3.76 29.86
N GLY A 13 -0.36 4.98 29.31
CA GLY A 13 -1.46 5.65 28.62
C GLY A 13 -2.21 4.78 27.62
N ALA A 14 -3.47 4.51 27.93
CA ALA A 14 -4.45 4.07 26.96
C ALA A 14 -4.52 5.14 25.85
N VAL A 15 -4.02 4.78 24.66
CA VAL A 15 -4.26 5.54 23.43
C VAL A 15 -5.77 5.71 23.28
N ASP A 16 -6.22 6.96 23.34
CA ASP A 16 -7.63 7.31 23.30
C ASP A 16 -8.19 6.94 21.91
N PRO A 17 -9.09 5.95 21.77
CA PRO A 17 -9.64 5.53 20.49
C PRO A 17 -10.47 6.64 19.82
N LEU A 18 -10.91 7.65 20.60
CA LEU A 18 -11.51 8.85 20.06
C LEU A 18 -10.48 9.73 19.34
N SER A 19 -9.24 9.77 19.82
CA SER A 19 -8.13 10.47 19.18
C SER A 19 -7.78 9.86 17.82
N ASP A 20 -7.78 8.52 17.72
CA ASP A 20 -7.61 7.84 16.43
C ASP A 20 -8.79 8.08 15.48
N SER A 21 -10.02 8.04 15.99
CA SER A 21 -11.22 8.33 15.20
C SER A 21 -11.22 9.77 14.67
N LEU A 22 -10.72 10.73 15.45
CA LEU A 22 -10.58 12.13 15.06
C LEU A 22 -9.39 12.37 14.14
N ARG A 23 -8.31 11.58 14.23
CA ARG A 23 -7.17 11.63 13.29
C ARG A 23 -7.62 11.37 11.86
N TRP A 24 -8.49 10.38 11.66
CA TRP A 24 -9.10 10.10 10.35
C TRP A 24 -9.98 11.25 9.84
N VAL A 25 -10.77 11.87 10.73
CA VAL A 25 -11.65 13.00 10.38
C VAL A 25 -10.84 14.27 10.05
N LEU A 26 -9.74 14.53 10.76
CA LEU A 26 -8.86 15.67 10.52
C LEU A 26 -8.00 15.48 9.27
N ALA A 27 -7.54 14.25 9.00
CA ALA A 27 -6.75 13.94 7.81
C ALA A 27 -7.55 14.05 6.50
N LEU A 28 -8.86 13.76 6.54
CA LEU A 28 -9.79 14.04 5.43
C LEU A 28 -9.95 15.54 5.14
N GLY A 29 -9.72 16.40 6.14
CA GLY A 29 -9.84 17.86 6.02
C GLY A 29 -8.57 18.59 5.57
N ALA A 30 -7.41 17.92 5.56
CA ALA A 30 -6.12 18.57 5.36
C ALA A 30 -5.78 18.88 3.89
N ASN A 31 -6.36 18.15 2.93
CA ASN A 31 -6.25 18.44 1.50
C ASN A 31 -7.41 17.81 0.71
N PRO A 32 -8.57 18.50 0.57
CA PRO A 32 -9.73 17.96 -0.16
C PRO A 32 -9.48 17.76 -1.67
N SER A 33 -8.36 18.28 -2.19
CA SER A 33 -7.90 18.08 -3.57
C SER A 33 -7.05 16.82 -3.78
N GLN A 34 -6.60 16.17 -2.70
CA GLN A 34 -5.72 15.01 -2.78
C GLN A 34 -6.54 13.73 -2.99
N SER A 35 -6.16 12.92 -3.98
CA SER A 35 -6.85 11.65 -4.24
C SER A 35 -6.75 10.73 -3.02
N PRO A 36 -7.81 9.96 -2.66
CA PRO A 36 -7.74 8.96 -1.59
C PRO A 36 -6.57 7.97 -1.75
N ILE A 37 -6.14 7.74 -2.99
CA ILE A 37 -4.99 6.91 -3.34
C ILE A 37 -3.68 7.52 -2.83
N ASP A 38 -3.46 8.81 -3.11
CA ASP A 38 -2.25 9.52 -2.70
C ASP A 38 -2.23 9.76 -1.19
N TRP A 39 -3.41 9.91 -0.58
CA TRP A 39 -3.52 10.01 0.87
C TRP A 39 -3.08 8.72 1.58
N ILE A 40 -3.55 7.54 1.14
CA ILE A 40 -3.08 6.26 1.70
C ILE A 40 -1.58 6.07 1.47
N ALA A 41 -1.08 6.46 0.30
CA ALA A 41 0.34 6.35 0.01
C ALA A 41 1.18 7.24 0.94
N ALA A 42 0.77 8.49 1.18
CA ALA A 42 1.45 9.41 2.09
C ALA A 42 1.44 8.91 3.54
N GLU A 43 0.36 8.27 3.99
CA GLU A 43 0.29 7.69 5.34
C GLU A 43 1.25 6.49 5.51
N LEU A 44 1.37 5.66 4.48
CA LEU A 44 2.20 4.45 4.52
C LEU A 44 3.66 4.70 4.12
N ASP A 45 3.90 5.78 3.39
CA ASP A 45 5.19 6.21 2.88
C ASP A 45 5.25 7.76 2.86
N PRO A 46 5.59 8.39 3.99
CA PRO A 46 5.58 9.86 4.14
C PRO A 46 6.60 10.59 3.25
N ASP A 47 7.64 9.89 2.82
CA ASP A 47 8.71 10.44 1.99
C ASP A 47 8.34 10.43 0.50
N SER A 48 7.16 9.92 0.13
CA SER A 48 6.68 9.87 -1.25
C SER A 48 5.70 11.00 -1.55
N SER A 49 5.81 11.59 -2.74
CA SER A 49 4.94 12.71 -3.15
C SER A 49 3.54 12.25 -3.56
N ASN A 50 3.43 11.00 -4.03
CA ASN A 50 2.19 10.40 -4.53
C ASN A 50 2.30 8.87 -4.53
N ALA A 51 1.17 8.20 -4.78
CA ALA A 51 1.10 6.75 -4.76
C ALA A 51 1.95 6.04 -5.83
N ALA A 52 2.12 6.66 -7.00
CA ALA A 52 2.95 6.07 -8.05
C ALA A 52 4.42 6.06 -7.65
N GLU A 53 4.90 7.16 -7.06
CA GLU A 53 6.24 7.25 -6.50
C GLU A 53 6.43 6.28 -5.34
N ALA A 54 5.47 6.22 -4.40
CA ALA A 54 5.51 5.27 -3.29
C ALA A 54 5.68 3.83 -3.80
N ILE A 55 4.90 3.44 -4.81
CA ILE A 55 5.02 2.10 -5.40
C ILE A 55 6.37 1.94 -6.08
N CYS A 56 6.82 2.89 -6.91
CA CYS A 56 8.02 2.76 -7.75
C CYS A 56 9.35 2.87 -6.97
N ARG A 57 9.35 3.49 -5.80
CA ARG A 57 10.52 3.57 -4.94
C ARG A 57 10.86 2.23 -4.33
N SER A 58 12.14 1.87 -4.33
CA SER A 58 12.69 0.69 -3.64
C SER A 58 13.42 1.12 -2.38
N LEU A 59 13.23 0.38 -1.29
CA LEU A 59 14.10 0.49 -0.11
C LEU A 59 15.33 -0.43 -0.26
N PRO A 60 16.47 -0.10 0.39
CA PRO A 60 17.70 -0.90 0.30
C PRO A 60 17.58 -2.24 1.02
N GLU A 61 16.84 -2.29 2.13
CA GLU A 61 16.57 -3.50 2.89
C GLU A 61 15.40 -4.28 2.29
N THR A 62 15.67 -5.50 1.82
CA THR A 62 14.72 -6.35 1.08
C THR A 62 13.42 -6.61 1.86
N GLU A 63 13.52 -7.06 3.12
CA GLU A 63 12.34 -7.37 3.93
C GLU A 63 11.51 -6.12 4.23
N SER A 64 12.17 -4.99 4.52
CA SER A 64 11.48 -3.72 4.75
C SER A 64 10.75 -3.22 3.51
N ASP A 65 11.34 -3.36 2.31
CA ASP A 65 10.63 -3.02 1.06
C ASP A 65 9.42 -3.93 0.84
N LEU A 66 9.56 -5.24 1.06
CA LEU A 66 8.46 -6.20 0.93
C LEU A 66 7.31 -5.92 1.90
N ASP A 67 7.62 -5.58 3.16
CA ASP A 67 6.62 -5.22 4.17
C ASP A 67 5.89 -3.93 3.80
N ARG A 68 6.62 -2.92 3.34
CA ARG A 68 6.03 -1.68 2.86
C ARG A 68 5.12 -1.90 1.65
N LEU A 69 5.53 -2.72 0.68
CA LEU A 69 4.69 -3.10 -0.46
C LEU A 69 3.45 -3.89 -0.01
N GLN A 70 3.56 -4.72 1.02
CA GLN A 70 2.43 -5.45 1.59
C GLN A 70 1.41 -4.49 2.24
N LEU A 71 1.88 -3.46 2.94
CA LEU A 71 1.06 -2.40 3.53
C LEU A 71 0.33 -1.60 2.44
N LEU A 72 1.06 -1.09 1.44
CA LEU A 72 0.50 -0.36 0.29
C LEU A 72 -0.58 -1.18 -0.42
N LYS A 73 -0.29 -2.44 -0.72
CA LYS A 73 -1.24 -3.37 -1.34
C LYS A 73 -2.50 -3.54 -0.49
N SER A 74 -2.36 -3.63 0.83
CA SER A 74 -3.49 -3.77 1.75
C SER A 74 -4.36 -2.51 1.78
N GLY A 75 -3.72 -1.32 1.76
CA GLY A 75 -4.40 -0.03 1.62
C GLY A 75 -5.20 0.09 0.33
N PHE A 76 -4.57 -0.18 -0.83
CA PHE A 76 -5.27 -0.13 -2.13
C PHE A 76 -6.34 -1.21 -2.28
N LYS A 77 -6.16 -2.39 -1.66
CA LYS A 77 -7.21 -3.41 -1.59
C LYS A 77 -8.42 -2.88 -0.82
N SER A 78 -8.20 -2.19 0.30
CA SER A 78 -9.29 -1.58 1.08
C SER A 78 -10.08 -0.60 0.20
N LEU A 79 -9.40 0.37 -0.43
CA LEU A 79 -10.03 1.34 -1.34
C LEU A 79 -10.76 0.70 -2.52
N ARG A 80 -10.21 -0.38 -3.08
CA ARG A 80 -10.87 -1.12 -4.16
C ARG A 80 -12.21 -1.70 -3.73
N LEU A 81 -12.33 -2.12 -2.47
CA LEU A 81 -13.54 -2.73 -1.93
C LEU A 81 -14.52 -1.68 -1.39
N SER A 82 -14.02 -0.57 -0.82
CA SER A 82 -14.83 0.47 -0.18
C SER A 82 -15.09 1.70 -1.06
N GLY A 83 -14.42 1.84 -2.20
CA GLY A 83 -14.52 3.02 -3.06
C GLY A 83 -15.96 3.30 -3.49
N GLU A 84 -16.35 4.56 -3.46
CA GLU A 84 -17.73 5.02 -3.68
C GLU A 84 -18.19 4.77 -5.12
N THR A 85 -17.37 5.18 -6.09
CA THR A 85 -17.70 5.02 -7.51
C THR A 85 -17.01 3.81 -8.15
N ARG A 86 -17.52 3.37 -9.31
CA ARG A 86 -16.83 2.35 -10.13
C ARG A 86 -15.46 2.84 -10.60
N SER A 87 -15.30 4.14 -10.84
CA SER A 87 -14.05 4.72 -11.28
C SER A 87 -12.99 4.60 -10.17
N ASP A 88 -13.34 4.96 -8.93
CA ASP A 88 -12.42 4.89 -7.80
C ASP A 88 -11.97 3.46 -7.54
N ARG A 89 -12.91 2.51 -7.55
CA ARG A 89 -12.60 1.09 -7.38
C ARG A 89 -11.70 0.56 -8.50
N ARG A 90 -11.88 1.04 -9.74
CA ARG A 90 -11.02 0.67 -10.87
C ARG A 90 -9.61 1.23 -10.69
N ILE A 91 -9.48 2.52 -10.34
CA ILE A 91 -8.18 3.15 -10.09
C ILE A 91 -7.47 2.42 -8.93
N ALA A 92 -8.15 2.19 -7.81
CA ALA A 92 -7.57 1.43 -6.70
C ALA A 92 -7.14 0.01 -7.10
N ALA A 93 -7.89 -0.66 -7.98
CA ALA A 93 -7.48 -1.95 -8.54
C ALA A 93 -6.19 -1.86 -9.38
N ARG A 94 -5.97 -0.76 -10.10
CA ARG A 94 -4.73 -0.49 -10.85
C ARG A 94 -3.53 -0.30 -9.93
N TYR A 95 -3.66 0.53 -8.89
CA TYR A 95 -2.60 0.73 -7.90
C TYR A 95 -2.30 -0.56 -7.10
N TYR A 96 -3.33 -1.35 -6.79
CA TYR A 96 -3.16 -2.68 -6.22
C TYR A 96 -2.36 -3.61 -7.14
N ALA A 97 -2.68 -3.66 -8.44
CA ALA A 97 -1.93 -4.46 -9.41
C ALA A 97 -0.47 -3.99 -9.56
N ALA A 98 -0.25 -2.66 -9.62
CA ALA A 98 1.07 -2.07 -9.70
C ALA A 98 1.94 -2.41 -8.48
N THR A 99 1.34 -2.45 -7.29
CA THR A 99 2.06 -2.82 -6.06
C THR A 99 2.50 -4.29 -6.10
N ILE A 100 1.66 -5.18 -6.63
CA ILE A 100 2.05 -6.59 -6.83
C ILE A 100 3.16 -6.70 -7.87
N ALA A 101 3.06 -5.95 -8.98
CA ALA A 101 4.10 -5.88 -10.00
C ALA A 101 5.46 -5.45 -9.42
N ALA A 102 5.48 -4.47 -8.49
CA ALA A 102 6.71 -4.08 -7.77
C ALA A 102 7.34 -5.26 -7.00
N GLY A 103 6.52 -6.04 -6.28
CA GLY A 103 6.98 -7.23 -5.55
C GLY A 103 7.57 -8.29 -6.48
N VAL A 104 6.97 -8.48 -7.66
CA VAL A 104 7.48 -9.38 -8.70
C VAL A 104 8.81 -8.89 -9.25
N VAL A 105 8.91 -7.64 -9.69
CA VAL A 105 10.11 -7.11 -10.36
C VAL A 105 11.31 -7.10 -9.42
N ARG A 106 11.15 -6.59 -8.20
CA ARG A 106 12.28 -6.37 -7.29
C ARG A 106 12.68 -7.60 -6.51
N HIS A 107 11.69 -8.38 -6.07
CA HIS A 107 11.89 -9.43 -5.08
C HIS A 107 11.58 -10.82 -5.60
N LYS A 108 11.17 -10.92 -6.88
CA LYS A 108 10.73 -12.16 -7.51
C LYS A 108 9.72 -12.90 -6.63
N THR A 109 8.81 -12.13 -6.03
CA THR A 109 7.89 -12.63 -5.00
C THR A 109 6.45 -12.17 -5.25
N TRP A 110 5.53 -13.13 -5.24
CA TRP A 110 4.09 -12.88 -5.19
C TRP A 110 3.68 -12.45 -3.78
N ILE A 111 3.38 -11.17 -3.63
CA ILE A 111 2.86 -10.60 -2.38
C ILE A 111 1.33 -10.74 -2.26
N THR A 112 0.71 -11.66 -3.01
CA THR A 112 -0.74 -11.85 -3.06
C THR A 112 -1.11 -13.33 -3.07
N GLU A 113 -2.26 -13.65 -2.49
CA GLU A 113 -2.85 -14.99 -2.48
C GLU A 113 -3.79 -15.22 -3.66
N GLN A 114 -4.01 -14.19 -4.48
CA GLN A 114 -4.81 -14.34 -5.69
C GLN A 114 -4.13 -15.28 -6.67
N ARG A 115 -4.94 -16.05 -7.40
CA ARG A 115 -4.46 -16.91 -8.48
C ARG A 115 -3.58 -16.11 -9.45
N GLN A 116 -2.40 -16.64 -9.76
CA GLN A 116 -1.39 -15.95 -10.54
C GLN A 116 -1.94 -15.52 -11.90
N GLU A 117 -2.75 -16.34 -12.56
CA GLU A 117 -3.33 -15.98 -13.87
C GLU A 117 -4.19 -14.72 -13.79
N ARG A 118 -5.01 -14.59 -12.73
CA ARG A 118 -5.86 -13.40 -12.52
C ARG A 118 -5.04 -12.16 -12.23
N VAL A 119 -3.94 -12.31 -11.51
CA VAL A 119 -3.03 -11.21 -11.18
C VAL A 119 -2.27 -10.78 -12.43
N THR A 120 -1.76 -11.72 -13.21
CA THR A 120 -1.09 -11.46 -14.49
C THR A 120 -2.02 -10.75 -15.46
N THR A 121 -3.29 -11.15 -15.58
CA THR A 121 -4.29 -10.39 -16.36
C THR A 121 -4.42 -8.95 -15.84
N ALA A 122 -4.52 -8.74 -14.53
CA ALA A 122 -4.64 -7.40 -13.97
C ALA A 122 -3.40 -6.52 -14.20
N ILE A 123 -2.20 -7.12 -14.18
CA ILE A 123 -0.93 -6.46 -14.52
C ILE A 123 -0.90 -6.10 -16.00
N LYS A 124 -1.31 -7.00 -16.89
CA LYS A 124 -1.44 -6.72 -18.32
C LYS A 124 -2.42 -5.59 -18.59
N ASP A 125 -3.62 -5.66 -18.01
CA ASP A 125 -4.62 -4.62 -18.16
C ASP A 125 -4.09 -3.26 -17.63
N LEU A 126 -3.23 -3.25 -16.60
CA LEU A 126 -2.59 -2.05 -16.08
C LEU A 126 -1.56 -1.49 -17.08
N HIS A 127 -0.71 -2.34 -17.66
CA HIS A 127 0.27 -1.94 -18.66
C HIS A 127 -0.38 -1.23 -19.85
N GLU A 128 -1.55 -1.72 -20.29
CA GLU A 128 -2.29 -1.18 -21.44
C GLU A 128 -3.13 0.08 -21.10
N ASP A 129 -3.34 0.40 -19.82
CA ASP A 129 -4.24 1.47 -19.39
C ASP A 129 -3.59 2.87 -19.47
N GLN A 130 -3.80 3.57 -20.59
CA GLN A 130 -3.22 4.89 -20.86
C GLN A 130 -3.64 6.00 -19.87
N SER A 131 -4.66 5.77 -19.05
CA SER A 131 -5.04 6.71 -17.99
C SER A 131 -4.14 6.65 -16.75
N MET A 132 -3.34 5.58 -16.62
CA MET A 132 -2.44 5.38 -15.48
C MET A 132 -1.08 6.04 -15.71
N PRO A 133 -0.35 6.45 -14.65
CA PRO A 133 1.00 6.99 -14.77
C PRO A 133 1.94 6.07 -15.54
N GLU A 134 2.78 6.66 -16.41
CA GLU A 134 3.70 5.91 -17.26
C GLU A 134 4.66 5.02 -16.46
N SER A 135 5.14 5.51 -15.31
CA SER A 135 6.00 4.74 -14.40
C SER A 135 5.37 3.43 -13.95
N LEU A 136 4.06 3.43 -13.65
CA LEU A 136 3.32 2.22 -13.25
C LEU A 136 3.08 1.29 -14.44
N ARG A 137 2.81 1.84 -15.63
CA ARG A 137 2.67 1.03 -16.85
C ARG A 137 3.98 0.35 -17.23
N ASN A 138 5.10 1.05 -17.11
CA ASN A 138 6.44 0.52 -17.37
C ASN A 138 6.82 -0.55 -16.33
N LEU A 139 6.51 -0.32 -15.05
CA LEU A 139 6.69 -1.31 -14.00
C LEU A 139 5.87 -2.58 -14.26
N ALA A 140 4.63 -2.44 -14.74
CA ALA A 140 3.79 -3.57 -15.12
C ALA A 140 4.38 -4.34 -16.31
N GLY A 141 4.92 -3.65 -17.32
CA GLY A 141 5.63 -4.28 -18.44
C GLY A 141 6.82 -5.12 -17.97
N GLN A 142 7.68 -4.55 -17.12
CA GLN A 142 8.81 -5.27 -16.53
C GLN A 142 8.35 -6.49 -15.72
N ALA A 143 7.24 -6.39 -14.98
CA ALA A 143 6.71 -7.51 -14.23
C ALA A 143 6.28 -8.66 -15.16
N LEU A 144 5.66 -8.37 -16.30
CA LEU A 144 5.27 -9.38 -17.30
C LEU A 144 6.49 -10.11 -17.86
N GLU A 145 7.55 -9.37 -18.21
CA GLU A 145 8.82 -9.97 -18.67
C GLU A 145 9.41 -10.91 -17.62
N VAL A 146 9.39 -10.51 -16.35
CA VAL A 146 9.87 -11.34 -15.23
C VAL A 146 9.00 -12.58 -15.02
N ILE A 147 7.68 -12.46 -15.15
CA ILE A 147 6.74 -13.59 -15.03
C ILE A 147 6.99 -14.64 -16.11
N GLU A 148 7.31 -14.21 -17.33
CA GLU A 148 7.60 -15.12 -18.45
C GLU A 148 8.98 -15.76 -18.34
N GLY A 149 9.97 -15.03 -17.82
CA GLY A 149 11.37 -15.45 -17.82
C GLY A 149 11.85 -16.17 -16.55
N GLU A 150 11.17 -16.03 -15.41
CA GLU A 150 11.72 -16.44 -14.11
C GLU A 150 10.72 -17.13 -13.19
N VAL A 151 11.24 -17.91 -12.24
CA VAL A 151 10.43 -18.53 -11.17
C VAL A 151 10.20 -17.52 -10.06
N ILE A 152 8.95 -17.14 -9.86
CA ILE A 152 8.52 -16.20 -8.82
C ILE A 152 8.08 -16.98 -7.58
N ARG A 153 8.65 -16.65 -6.42
CA ARG A 153 8.34 -17.27 -5.13
C ARG A 153 6.99 -16.79 -4.61
N GLN A 154 6.31 -17.63 -3.85
CA GLN A 154 5.15 -17.22 -3.07
C GLN A 154 5.62 -16.72 -1.70
N ARG A 155 5.16 -15.55 -1.23
CA ARG A 155 5.45 -15.13 0.14
C ARG A 155 4.69 -16.01 1.13
N SER A 156 5.40 -16.71 2.01
CA SER A 156 4.82 -17.44 3.13
C SER A 156 4.30 -16.45 4.19
N ARG A 157 3.16 -16.72 4.80
CA ARG A 157 2.70 -15.96 5.97
C ARG A 157 3.62 -16.28 7.15
N SER A 158 4.24 -15.25 7.73
CA SER A 158 4.76 -15.27 9.10
C SER A 158 3.63 -14.94 10.08
#